data_AF-A0A661RC89-F1
#
_entry.id   AF-A0A661RC89-F1
#
_cell.length_a   1.000
_cell.length_b   1.000
_cell.length_c   1.000
_cell.angle_alpha   90.00
_cell.angle_beta   90.00
_cell.angle_gamma   90.00
#
_symmetry.space_group_name_H-M   'P 1'
#
loop_
_entity.id
_entity.type
_entity.pdbx_description
1 polymer ?
#
loop_
_entity_poly.entity_id
_entity_poly.type
_entity_poly.pdbx_seq_one_letter_code
_entity_poly.pdbx_strand_id
1 'polypeptide(L)'
;MKFLGVVIVCLTGGLLLYGTADFPDWGDPSSPASTHLSDYYIEKTIEDTQVPNIVTSVLADYRGFDTMFETAVIFTAGLACFLLLRDFRGKKERFYRHKPTGVILHIKDGKKTLAVGKEFEHMDKDWVPSDLIIKTVCRILIPFIQIYAMYVVAHGDFSPGGGFQGGVIFGSSLILLAISYDLKTLVKRIKEKVLGIFAALGVLIYVGIAAICMPMGGNFLDYSKLAPLVPGDPHHVRALGMLGVEIGVGFAVMAVMAIIYINIVSEGRHDEGL
;
A
#
# COMPACT_ATOMS: atom_id res chain seq x y z
N MET A 1 -23.85 7.37 -31.06
CA MET A 1 -23.22 7.10 -29.75
C MET A 1 -21.99 7.98 -29.47
N LYS A 2 -20.99 8.06 -30.37
CA LYS A 2 -19.81 8.92 -30.17
C LYS A 2 -20.13 10.43 -30.02
N PHE A 3 -21.02 10.97 -30.86
CA PHE A 3 -21.45 12.38 -30.78
C PHE A 3 -22.14 12.71 -29.45
N LEU A 4 -23.06 11.86 -28.99
CA LEU A 4 -23.73 12.02 -27.70
C LEU A 4 -22.72 11.99 -26.54
N GLY A 5 -21.72 11.10 -26.60
CA GLY A 5 -20.64 11.05 -25.61
C GLY A 5 -19.82 12.34 -25.58
N VAL A 6 -19.46 12.89 -26.75
CA VAL A 6 -18.75 14.18 -26.84
C VAL A 6 -19.60 15.30 -26.24
N VAL A 7 -20.90 15.35 -26.56
CA VAL A 7 -21.82 16.35 -26.00
C VAL A 7 -21.86 16.25 -24.47
N ILE A 8 -21.99 15.04 -23.90
CA ILE A 8 -21.99 14.84 -22.44
C ILE A 8 -20.67 15.29 -21.82
N VAL A 9 -19.53 14.93 -22.41
CA VAL A 9 -18.21 15.33 -21.89
C VAL A 9 -18.05 16.85 -21.92
N CYS A 10 -18.45 17.51 -23.02
CA CYS A 10 -18.39 18.96 -23.13
C CYS A 10 -19.34 19.64 -22.14
N LEU A 11 -20.55 19.11 -21.93
CA LEU A 11 -21.49 19.64 -20.95
C LEU A 11 -20.98 19.48 -19.52
N THR A 12 -20.52 18.29 -19.14
CA THR A 12 -19.95 18.03 -17.81
C THR A 12 -18.68 18.86 -17.60
N GLY A 13 -17.79 18.92 -18.58
CA GLY A 13 -16.58 19.75 -18.52
C GLY A 13 -16.90 21.23 -18.39
N GLY A 14 -17.88 21.73 -19.15
CA GLY A 14 -18.37 23.09 -19.04
C GLY A 14 -18.99 23.40 -17.68
N LEU A 15 -19.75 22.46 -17.11
CA LEU A 15 -20.32 22.58 -15.77
C LEU A 15 -19.23 22.62 -14.68
N LEU A 16 -18.21 21.77 -14.79
CA LEU A 16 -17.06 21.78 -13.86
C LEU A 16 -16.27 23.08 -13.96
N LEU A 17 -16.01 23.59 -15.18
CA LEU A 17 -15.35 24.87 -15.38
C LEU A 17 -16.19 26.04 -14.86
N TYR A 18 -17.51 26.01 -15.05
CA TYR A 18 -18.41 27.01 -14.48
C TYR A 18 -18.29 27.04 -12.94
N GLY A 19 -18.23 25.88 -12.30
CA GLY A 19 -18.05 25.80 -10.84
C GLY A 19 -16.72 26.37 -10.34
N THR A 20 -15.68 26.45 -11.18
CA THR A 20 -14.41 27.08 -10.80
C THR A 20 -14.49 28.61 -10.70
N ALA A 21 -15.53 29.23 -11.24
CA ALA A 21 -15.72 30.68 -11.14
C ALA A 21 -16.05 31.15 -9.72
N ASP A 22 -16.56 30.25 -8.87
CA ASP A 22 -16.84 30.52 -7.45
C ASP A 22 -15.60 30.28 -6.56
N PHE A 23 -14.48 29.83 -7.12
CA PHE A 23 -13.27 29.59 -6.33
C PHE A 23 -12.54 30.91 -6.04
N PRO A 24 -11.89 31.03 -4.87
CA PRO A 24 -11.02 32.16 -4.60
C PRO A 24 -9.90 32.28 -5.64
N ASP A 25 -9.45 33.51 -5.87
CA ASP A 25 -8.28 33.74 -6.71
C ASP A 25 -7.04 33.01 -6.15
N TRP A 26 -6.13 32.65 -7.04
CA TRP A 26 -4.91 31.95 -6.64
C TRP A 26 -4.09 32.81 -5.67
N GLY A 27 -3.87 32.30 -4.46
CA GLY A 27 -3.12 33.00 -3.42
C GLY A 27 -3.89 34.11 -2.71
N ASP A 28 -5.23 34.14 -2.83
CA ASP A 28 -6.06 35.09 -2.10
C ASP A 28 -5.90 34.91 -0.57
N PRO A 29 -5.35 35.90 0.15
CA PRO A 29 -5.17 35.84 1.59
C PRO A 29 -6.50 35.84 2.36
N SER A 30 -7.60 36.26 1.72
CA SER A 30 -8.95 36.24 2.27
C SER A 30 -9.71 34.94 1.96
N SER A 31 -9.06 33.97 1.30
CA SER A 31 -9.68 32.68 1.04
C SER A 31 -10.02 31.94 2.34
N PRO A 32 -11.13 31.17 2.39
CA PRO A 32 -11.52 30.44 3.60
C PRO A 32 -10.44 29.50 4.16
N ALA A 33 -9.56 28.98 3.29
CA ALA A 33 -8.45 28.13 3.69
C ALA A 33 -7.33 28.94 4.38
N SER A 34 -7.08 30.17 3.93
CA SER A 34 -6.03 31.06 4.45
C SER A 34 -6.43 31.75 5.75
N THR A 35 -7.72 32.05 5.98
CA THR A 35 -8.15 32.87 7.13
C THR A 35 -8.29 32.12 8.46
N HIS A 36 -8.32 30.79 8.44
CA HIS A 36 -8.61 29.99 9.65
C HIS A 36 -7.66 28.82 9.84
N LEU A 37 -7.64 27.88 8.91
CA LEU A 37 -6.98 26.59 9.11
C LEU A 37 -5.49 26.64 8.80
N SER A 38 -5.09 27.32 7.72
CA SER A 38 -3.69 27.32 7.28
C SER A 38 -2.78 27.98 8.31
N ASP A 39 -3.17 29.16 8.81
CA ASP A 39 -2.40 29.87 9.84
C ASP A 39 -2.28 29.05 11.11
N TYR A 40 -3.37 28.42 11.57
CA TYR A 40 -3.35 27.54 12.73
C TYR A 40 -2.38 26.36 12.53
N TYR A 41 -2.47 25.63 11.41
CA TYR A 41 -1.57 24.51 11.15
C TYR A 41 -0.11 24.94 11.03
N ILE A 42 0.17 26.11 10.45
CA ILE A 42 1.55 26.61 10.33
C ILE A 42 2.12 27.00 11.69
N GLU A 43 1.35 27.72 12.51
CA GLU A 43 1.84 28.28 13.77
C GLU A 43 1.79 27.29 14.94
N LYS A 44 0.78 26.41 14.98
CA LYS A 44 0.48 25.58 16.14
C LYS A 44 0.89 24.13 16.03
N THR A 45 1.24 23.63 14.84
CA THR A 45 1.59 22.20 14.69
C THR A 45 2.70 21.75 15.64
N ILE A 46 3.83 22.47 15.70
CA ILE A 46 4.97 22.05 16.55
C ILE A 46 4.58 22.10 18.04
N GLU A 47 3.78 23.07 18.45
CA GLU A 47 3.27 23.21 19.82
C GLU A 47 2.30 22.06 20.16
N ASP A 48 1.40 21.72 19.24
CA ASP A 48 0.35 20.74 19.46
C ASP A 48 0.87 19.29 19.43
N THR A 49 1.75 18.96 18.48
CA THR A 49 2.11 17.57 18.15
C THR A 49 3.58 17.23 18.32
N GLN A 50 4.47 18.22 18.51
CA GLN A 50 5.94 18.06 18.46
C GLN A 50 6.48 17.45 17.14
N VAL A 51 5.65 17.36 16.11
CA VAL A 51 6.02 16.84 14.79
C VAL A 51 6.21 18.02 13.83
N PRO A 52 7.44 18.27 13.32
CA PRO A 52 7.69 19.42 12.46
C PRO A 52 7.09 19.29 11.05
N ASN A 53 6.80 18.07 10.59
CA ASN A 53 6.09 17.87 9.33
C ASN A 53 4.59 18.18 9.48
N ILE A 54 4.20 19.38 9.04
CA ILE A 54 2.81 19.86 9.07
C ILE A 54 1.87 18.93 8.31
N VAL A 55 2.29 18.37 7.17
CA VAL A 55 1.43 17.48 6.37
C VAL A 55 1.13 16.20 7.16
N THR A 56 2.14 15.61 7.79
CA THR A 56 1.97 14.41 8.62
C THR A 56 1.08 14.70 9.83
N SER A 57 1.26 15.85 10.50
CA SER A 57 0.38 16.28 11.59
C SER A 57 -1.06 16.48 11.13
N VAL A 58 -1.28 17.06 9.95
CA VAL A 58 -2.63 17.21 9.39
C VAL A 58 -3.26 15.85 9.10
N LEU A 59 -2.53 14.93 8.45
CA LEU A 59 -3.09 13.65 8.03
C LEU A 59 -3.25 12.64 9.18
N ALA A 60 -2.27 12.53 10.06
CA ALA A 60 -2.26 11.52 11.12
C ALA A 60 -2.96 12.00 12.40
N ASP A 61 -3.05 13.31 12.65
CA ASP A 61 -3.56 13.85 13.91
C ASP A 61 -4.80 14.76 13.68
N TYR A 62 -4.65 15.98 13.13
CA TYR A 62 -5.78 16.91 12.99
C TYR A 62 -6.95 16.35 12.15
N ARG A 63 -6.63 15.61 11.09
CA ARG A 63 -7.59 14.93 10.19
C ARG A 63 -7.37 13.42 10.18
N GLY A 64 -7.02 12.85 11.33
CA GLY A 64 -6.76 11.41 11.47
C GLY A 64 -7.92 10.49 11.06
N PHE A 65 -9.16 10.98 11.02
CA PHE A 65 -10.29 10.21 10.48
C PHE A 65 -10.20 10.00 8.96
N ASP A 66 -9.71 10.99 8.22
CA ASP A 66 -9.61 10.90 6.76
C ASP A 66 -8.63 9.79 6.38
N THR A 67 -7.43 9.80 6.98
CA THR A 67 -6.42 8.76 6.79
C THR A 67 -6.90 7.38 7.24
N MET A 68 -7.69 7.30 8.33
CA MET A 68 -8.30 6.05 8.77
C MET A 68 -9.25 5.48 7.69
N PHE A 69 -10.13 6.33 7.14
CA PHE A 69 -11.06 5.91 6.10
C PHE A 69 -10.35 5.60 4.77
N GLU A 70 -9.30 6.34 4.40
CA GLU A 70 -8.45 5.99 3.25
C GLU A 70 -7.82 4.60 3.41
N THR A 71 -7.31 4.30 4.61
CA THR A 71 -6.75 2.98 4.93
C THR A 71 -7.82 1.89 4.84
N ALA A 72 -9.04 2.16 5.31
CA ALA A 72 -10.17 1.25 5.20
C ALA A 72 -10.60 1.02 3.73
N VAL A 73 -10.58 2.07 2.90
CA VAL A 73 -10.88 1.98 1.46
C VAL A 73 -9.85 1.08 0.76
N ILE A 74 -8.56 1.26 1.03
CA ILE A 74 -7.51 0.41 0.44
C ILE A 74 -7.65 -1.03 0.91
N PHE A 75 -7.81 -1.25 2.21
CA PHE A 75 -8.06 -2.59 2.76
C PHE A 75 -9.25 -3.26 2.06
N THR A 76 -10.36 -2.53 1.90
CA THR A 76 -11.57 -3.02 1.23
C THR A 76 -11.31 -3.32 -0.25
N ALA A 77 -10.52 -2.50 -0.94
CA ALA A 77 -10.13 -2.77 -2.33
C ALA A 77 -9.30 -4.07 -2.46
N GLY A 78 -8.35 -4.28 -1.55
CA GLY A 78 -7.57 -5.53 -1.47
C GLY A 78 -8.45 -6.75 -1.18
N LEU A 79 -9.37 -6.62 -0.22
CA LEU A 79 -10.32 -7.67 0.13
C LEU A 79 -11.29 -7.97 -1.01
N ALA A 80 -11.80 -6.95 -1.70
CA ALA A 80 -12.68 -7.11 -2.85
C ALA A 80 -11.96 -7.82 -4.00
N CYS A 81 -10.72 -7.40 -4.32
CA CYS A 81 -9.89 -8.06 -5.33
C CYS A 81 -9.66 -9.53 -4.98
N PHE A 82 -9.33 -9.81 -3.72
CA PHE A 82 -9.20 -11.17 -3.22
C PHE A 82 -10.50 -11.96 -3.38
N LEU A 83 -11.63 -11.48 -2.86
CA LEU A 83 -12.90 -12.23 -2.90
C LEU A 83 -13.44 -12.44 -4.33
N LEU A 84 -13.22 -11.49 -5.24
CA LEU A 84 -13.70 -11.58 -6.62
C LEU A 84 -12.86 -12.51 -7.48
N LEU A 85 -11.54 -12.45 -7.34
CA LEU A 85 -10.63 -13.19 -8.23
C LEU A 85 -10.23 -14.55 -7.68
N ARG A 86 -10.33 -14.78 -6.37
CA ARG A 86 -9.79 -15.98 -5.75
C ARG A 86 -10.42 -17.25 -6.29
N ASP A 87 -9.61 -18.05 -6.98
CA ASP A 87 -9.99 -19.37 -7.46
C ASP A 87 -9.41 -20.48 -6.57
N PHE A 88 -10.27 -21.09 -5.77
CA PHE A 88 -9.92 -22.26 -4.94
C PHE A 88 -10.08 -23.60 -5.68
N ARG A 89 -10.70 -23.61 -6.87
CA ARG A 89 -11.08 -24.82 -7.61
C ARG A 89 -10.25 -25.03 -8.89
N GLY A 90 -9.41 -24.07 -9.25
CA GLY A 90 -8.53 -24.13 -10.41
C GLY A 90 -7.71 -25.42 -10.45
N LYS A 91 -7.82 -26.16 -11.55
CA LYS A 91 -6.89 -27.26 -11.84
C LYS A 91 -5.50 -26.63 -12.01
N LYS A 92 -4.55 -27.03 -11.17
CA LYS A 92 -3.15 -26.60 -11.28
C LYS A 92 -2.55 -27.21 -12.54
N GLU A 93 -2.61 -26.46 -13.62
CA GLU A 93 -1.78 -26.70 -14.79
C GLU A 93 -0.34 -26.33 -14.45
N ARG A 94 0.61 -27.08 -14.99
CA ARG A 94 2.03 -26.79 -14.79
C ARG A 94 2.77 -26.94 -16.10
N PHE A 95 3.61 -25.96 -16.39
CA PHE A 95 4.48 -25.99 -17.55
C PHE A 95 5.93 -26.23 -17.10
N TYR A 96 6.59 -27.17 -17.78
CA TYR A 96 7.99 -27.47 -17.57
C TYR A 96 8.73 -27.35 -18.89
N ARG A 97 9.90 -26.72 -18.88
CA ARG A 97 10.79 -26.66 -20.03
C ARG A 97 11.97 -27.60 -19.81
N HIS A 98 12.23 -28.45 -20.79
CA HIS A 98 13.44 -29.26 -20.82
C HIS A 98 14.61 -28.39 -21.29
N LYS A 99 15.59 -28.11 -20.42
CA LYS A 99 16.69 -27.17 -20.70
C LYS A 99 17.52 -27.55 -21.93
N PRO A 100 17.91 -28.82 -22.14
CA PRO A 100 18.73 -29.20 -23.29
C PRO A 100 18.01 -29.12 -24.64
N THR A 101 16.71 -29.46 -24.70
CA THR A 101 15.98 -29.55 -25.98
C THR A 101 14.99 -28.41 -26.21
N GLY A 102 14.71 -27.59 -25.19
CA GLY A 102 13.69 -26.55 -25.24
C GLY A 102 12.24 -27.06 -25.24
N VAL A 103 12.02 -28.38 -25.16
CA VAL A 103 10.69 -28.99 -25.20
C VAL A 103 9.85 -28.55 -24.01
N ILE A 104 8.61 -28.18 -24.29
CA ILE A 104 7.63 -27.73 -23.30
C ILE A 104 6.69 -28.88 -22.96
N LEU A 105 6.61 -29.22 -21.68
CA LEU A 105 5.68 -30.22 -21.14
C LEU A 105 4.56 -29.50 -20.39
N HIS A 106 3.33 -29.71 -20.84
CA HIS A 106 2.11 -29.25 -20.16
C HIS A 106 1.47 -30.41 -19.39
N ILE A 107 1.44 -30.31 -18.06
CA ILE A 107 0.80 -31.30 -17.19
C ILE A 107 -0.55 -30.74 -16.74
N LYS A 108 -1.63 -31.27 -17.32
CA LYS A 108 -3.03 -30.84 -17.06
C LYS A 108 -3.61 -31.34 -15.73
N ASP A 109 -2.95 -32.28 -15.07
CA ASP A 109 -3.43 -32.90 -13.83
C ASP A 109 -2.33 -32.85 -12.76
N GLY A 110 -2.32 -31.75 -11.99
CA GLY A 110 -1.25 -31.30 -11.09
C GLY A 110 -0.85 -32.23 -9.94
N LYS A 111 -1.29 -33.50 -9.95
CA LYS A 111 -0.81 -34.57 -9.07
C LYS A 111 0.61 -35.03 -9.42
N LYS A 112 1.00 -34.97 -10.70
CA LYS A 112 2.35 -35.35 -11.14
C LYS A 112 3.25 -34.11 -11.16
N THR A 113 4.32 -34.15 -10.38
CA THR A 113 5.34 -33.11 -10.34
C THR A 113 6.64 -33.64 -10.91
N LEU A 114 7.22 -32.95 -11.89
CA LEU A 114 8.56 -33.26 -12.37
C LEU A 114 9.60 -32.66 -11.41
N ALA A 115 10.70 -33.38 -11.21
CA ALA A 115 11.84 -32.87 -10.45
C ALA A 115 12.50 -31.74 -11.24
N VAL A 116 12.48 -30.53 -10.67
CA VAL A 116 13.14 -29.35 -11.23
C VAL A 116 14.64 -29.45 -10.91
N GLY A 117 15.51 -29.25 -11.89
CA GLY A 117 16.94 -29.49 -11.70
C GLY A 117 17.78 -29.19 -12.94
N LYS A 118 18.70 -30.11 -13.27
CA LYS A 118 19.59 -29.97 -14.44
C LYS A 118 18.84 -30.10 -15.77
N GLU A 119 17.80 -30.92 -15.81
CA GLU A 119 17.10 -31.25 -17.07
C GLU A 119 15.82 -30.44 -17.27
N PHE A 120 15.04 -30.19 -16.22
CA PHE A 120 13.78 -29.46 -16.30
C PHE A 120 13.79 -28.19 -15.47
N GLU A 121 13.24 -27.11 -16.02
CA GLU A 121 12.90 -25.88 -15.31
C GLU A 121 11.38 -25.68 -15.27
N HIS A 122 10.90 -25.06 -14.20
CA HIS A 122 9.53 -24.58 -14.16
C HIS A 122 9.38 -23.41 -15.13
N MET A 123 8.23 -23.32 -15.77
CA MET A 123 7.88 -22.25 -16.69
C MET A 123 6.45 -21.81 -16.39
N ASP A 124 6.21 -20.50 -16.43
CA ASP A 124 4.86 -19.97 -16.35
C ASP A 124 4.19 -20.04 -17.73
N LYS A 125 2.86 -19.92 -17.78
CA LYS A 125 2.06 -20.07 -19.00
C LYS A 125 2.54 -19.13 -20.12
N ASP A 126 2.88 -17.90 -19.75
CA ASP A 126 3.42 -16.89 -20.65
C ASP A 126 4.94 -16.82 -20.43
N TRP A 127 5.73 -17.48 -21.30
CA TRP A 127 7.18 -17.56 -21.10
C TRP A 127 7.88 -16.29 -21.53
N VAL A 128 8.48 -15.57 -20.56
CA VAL A 128 9.44 -14.49 -20.81
C VAL A 128 10.85 -14.94 -20.41
N PRO A 129 11.83 -14.96 -21.34
CA PRO A 129 13.20 -15.33 -21.00
C PRO A 129 13.76 -14.37 -19.96
N SER A 130 14.26 -14.93 -18.85
CA SER A 130 14.80 -14.10 -17.78
C SER A 130 16.18 -13.54 -18.14
N ASP A 131 16.36 -12.25 -17.91
CA ASP A 131 17.64 -11.57 -18.10
C ASP A 131 18.50 -11.63 -16.83
N LEU A 132 19.76 -12.09 -16.99
CA LEU A 132 20.73 -12.21 -15.89
C LEU A 132 21.08 -10.85 -15.27
N ILE A 133 21.18 -9.80 -16.09
CA ILE A 133 21.48 -8.44 -15.66
C ILE A 133 20.32 -7.94 -14.80
N ILE A 134 19.08 -8.06 -15.28
CA ILE A 134 17.88 -7.63 -14.53
C ILE A 134 17.80 -8.36 -13.19
N LYS A 135 17.92 -9.69 -13.17
CA LYS A 135 17.88 -10.49 -11.93
C LYS A 135 18.97 -10.09 -10.93
N THR A 136 20.16 -9.77 -11.41
CA THR A 136 21.31 -9.41 -10.56
C THR A 136 21.14 -8.01 -9.99
N VAL A 137 20.77 -7.04 -10.82
CA VAL A 137 20.54 -5.65 -10.40
C VAL A 137 19.37 -5.58 -9.42
N CYS A 138 18.23 -6.20 -9.73
CA CYS A 138 17.06 -6.22 -8.85
C CYS A 138 17.38 -6.92 -7.51
N ARG A 139 18.16 -8.00 -7.50
CA ARG A 139 18.57 -8.67 -6.25
C ARG A 139 19.30 -7.73 -5.30
N ILE A 140 20.14 -6.84 -5.84
CA ILE A 140 20.86 -5.85 -5.05
C ILE A 140 19.92 -4.73 -4.63
N LEU A 141 19.09 -4.20 -5.55
CA LEU A 141 18.23 -3.04 -5.27
C LEU A 141 17.08 -3.31 -4.30
N ILE A 142 16.43 -4.48 -4.36
CA ILE A 142 15.26 -4.80 -3.53
C ILE A 142 15.48 -4.54 -2.02
N PRO A 143 16.55 -5.05 -1.37
CA PRO A 143 16.79 -4.76 0.04
C PRO A 143 17.03 -3.27 0.32
N PHE A 144 17.69 -2.53 -0.58
CA PHE A 144 17.84 -1.07 -0.42
C PHE A 144 16.49 -0.35 -0.50
N ILE A 145 15.61 -0.74 -1.42
CA ILE A 145 14.26 -0.19 -1.54
C ILE A 145 13.46 -0.47 -0.27
N GLN A 146 13.57 -1.68 0.29
CA GLN A 146 12.87 -2.05 1.53
C GLN A 146 13.38 -1.26 2.74
N ILE A 147 14.69 -1.08 2.87
CA ILE A 147 15.28 -0.25 3.93
C ILE A 147 14.84 1.20 3.76
N TYR A 148 14.86 1.72 2.53
CA TYR A 148 14.40 3.08 2.24
C TYR A 148 12.91 3.26 2.55
N ALA A 149 12.07 2.27 2.22
CA ALA A 149 10.66 2.29 2.59
C ALA A 149 10.46 2.38 4.11
N MET A 150 11.19 1.57 4.88
CA MET A 150 11.15 1.63 6.34
C MET A 150 11.65 2.98 6.87
N TYR A 151 12.66 3.57 6.25
CA TYR A 151 13.13 4.92 6.57
C TYR A 151 12.03 5.98 6.35
N VAL A 152 11.33 5.92 5.20
CA VAL A 152 10.23 6.85 4.86
C VAL A 152 9.06 6.75 5.84
N VAL A 153 8.75 5.56 6.36
CA VAL A 153 7.75 5.39 7.43
C VAL A 153 8.30 5.93 8.76
N ALA A 154 9.53 5.59 9.12
CA ALA A 154 10.10 5.92 10.43
C ALA A 154 10.41 7.42 10.62
N HIS A 155 10.55 8.18 9.53
CA HIS A 155 10.84 9.62 9.56
C HIS A 155 9.72 10.45 8.92
N GLY A 156 8.48 9.94 8.90
CA GLY A 156 7.32 10.66 8.36
C GLY A 156 7.04 11.96 9.14
N ASP A 157 7.44 12.01 10.40
CA ASP A 157 7.35 13.17 11.30
C ASP A 157 8.34 14.30 10.98
N PHE A 158 9.53 13.99 10.45
CA PHE A 158 10.55 15.00 10.12
C PHE A 158 10.69 15.27 8.62
N SER A 159 10.37 14.31 7.77
CA SER A 159 10.65 14.36 6.34
C SER A 159 9.39 14.11 5.50
N PRO A 160 9.34 14.58 4.24
CA PRO A 160 8.25 14.25 3.33
C PRO A 160 8.13 12.72 3.16
N GLY A 161 6.94 12.18 3.42
CA GLY A 161 6.75 10.74 3.47
C GLY A 161 5.57 10.36 4.33
N GLY A 162 5.75 9.28 5.11
CA GLY A 162 4.74 8.73 6.00
C GLY A 162 4.40 7.28 5.67
N GLY A 163 3.38 6.77 6.37
CA GLY A 163 2.96 5.38 6.31
C GLY A 163 2.54 4.94 4.90
N PHE A 164 1.78 5.76 4.19
CA PHE A 164 1.23 5.40 2.88
C PHE A 164 2.34 5.23 1.83
N GLN A 165 3.17 6.25 1.68
CA GLN A 165 4.26 6.30 0.70
C GLN A 165 5.27 5.20 0.99
N GLY A 166 5.67 5.03 2.26
CA GLY A 166 6.53 3.95 2.67
C GLY A 166 5.93 2.58 2.37
N GLY A 167 4.63 2.38 2.63
CA GLY A 167 3.90 1.17 2.28
C GLY A 167 3.90 0.88 0.77
N VAL A 168 3.68 1.89 -0.07
CA VAL A 168 3.74 1.76 -1.54
C VAL A 168 5.14 1.42 -2.02
N ILE A 169 6.19 2.07 -1.50
CA ILE A 169 7.59 1.80 -1.86
C ILE A 169 7.94 0.35 -1.49
N PHE A 170 7.54 -0.09 -0.30
CA PHE A 170 7.78 -1.47 0.14
C PHE A 170 7.00 -2.46 -0.74
N GLY A 171 5.71 -2.23 -0.98
CA GLY A 171 4.88 -3.07 -1.84
C GLY A 171 5.44 -3.16 -3.26
N SER A 172 5.95 -2.05 -3.80
CA SER A 172 6.62 -1.99 -5.11
C SER A 172 7.88 -2.86 -5.15
N SER A 173 8.62 -2.97 -4.05
CA SER A 173 9.78 -3.90 -3.97
C SER A 173 9.36 -5.37 -4.09
N LEU A 174 8.19 -5.73 -3.57
CA LEU A 174 7.63 -7.09 -3.67
C LEU A 174 7.15 -7.38 -5.10
N ILE A 175 6.54 -6.38 -5.74
CA ILE A 175 6.15 -6.45 -7.15
C ILE A 175 7.40 -6.57 -8.03
N LEU A 176 8.44 -5.78 -7.77
CA LEU A 176 9.72 -5.86 -8.49
C LEU A 176 10.36 -7.24 -8.35
N LEU A 177 10.25 -7.88 -7.18
CA LEU A 177 10.70 -9.26 -7.00
C LEU A 177 9.94 -10.24 -7.92
N ALA A 178 8.61 -10.09 -8.03
CA ALA A 178 7.81 -10.95 -8.91
C ALA A 178 8.14 -10.74 -10.39
N ILE A 179 8.27 -9.48 -10.83
CA ILE A 179 8.60 -9.14 -12.23
C ILE A 179 10.02 -9.58 -12.61
N SER A 180 10.99 -9.44 -11.70
CA SER A 180 12.38 -9.78 -12.00
C SER A 180 12.69 -11.27 -11.95
N TYR A 181 11.90 -12.07 -11.21
CA TYR A 181 12.10 -13.52 -11.07
C TYR A 181 10.98 -14.33 -11.69
N ASP A 182 9.86 -14.43 -10.96
CA ASP A 182 8.59 -15.04 -11.33
C ASP A 182 7.62 -14.84 -10.15
N LEU A 183 6.32 -15.02 -10.39
CA LEU A 183 5.32 -14.90 -9.32
C LEU A 183 5.51 -15.96 -8.23
N LYS A 184 5.94 -17.18 -8.61
CA LYS A 184 6.20 -18.29 -7.68
C LYS A 184 7.25 -17.94 -6.63
N THR A 185 8.27 -17.17 -6.99
CA THR A 185 9.35 -16.74 -6.10
C THR A 185 8.80 -15.79 -5.03
N LEU A 186 7.93 -14.85 -5.40
CA LEU A 186 7.26 -13.98 -4.43
C LEU A 186 6.38 -14.78 -3.48
N VAL A 187 5.47 -15.61 -4.00
CA VAL A 187 4.50 -16.39 -3.20
C VAL A 187 5.20 -17.41 -2.27
N LYS A 188 6.38 -17.91 -2.67
CA LYS A 188 7.22 -18.76 -1.81
C LYS A 188 7.87 -17.99 -0.66
N ARG A 189 8.27 -16.72 -0.87
CA ARG A 189 8.89 -15.90 0.17
C ARG A 189 7.86 -15.34 1.14
N ILE A 190 6.73 -14.85 0.63
CA ILE A 190 5.67 -14.28 1.44
C ILE A 190 4.36 -14.95 1.04
N LYS A 191 3.83 -15.74 1.96
CA LYS A 191 2.55 -16.43 1.76
C LYS A 191 1.42 -15.41 1.78
N GLU A 192 0.40 -15.65 0.96
CA GLU A 192 -0.85 -14.88 0.96
C GLU A 192 -1.44 -14.69 2.36
N LYS A 193 -1.46 -15.74 3.20
CA LYS A 193 -1.94 -15.64 4.58
C LYS A 193 -1.18 -14.57 5.39
N VAL A 194 0.13 -14.46 5.17
CA VAL A 194 0.98 -13.47 5.85
C VAL A 194 0.64 -12.06 5.37
N LEU A 195 0.46 -11.88 4.06
CA LEU A 195 -0.01 -10.60 3.51
C LEU A 195 -1.40 -10.24 4.06
N GLY A 196 -2.35 -11.18 4.10
CA GLY A 196 -3.67 -10.95 4.67
C GLY A 196 -3.61 -10.56 6.16
N ILE A 197 -2.71 -11.18 6.93
CA ILE A 197 -2.46 -10.79 8.33
C ILE A 197 -1.89 -9.39 8.41
N PHE A 198 -0.89 -9.01 7.60
CA PHE A 198 -0.35 -7.65 7.61
C PHE A 198 -1.37 -6.60 7.18
N ALA A 199 -2.21 -6.91 6.19
CA ALA A 199 -3.29 -6.03 5.76
C ALA A 199 -4.27 -5.74 6.90
N ALA A 200 -4.74 -6.79 7.59
CA ALA A 200 -5.65 -6.66 8.72
C ALA A 200 -4.96 -6.02 9.95
N LEU A 201 -3.73 -6.43 10.25
CA LEU A 201 -2.95 -5.91 11.36
C LEU A 201 -2.70 -4.41 11.21
N GLY A 202 -2.41 -3.93 9.99
CA GLY A 202 -2.21 -2.51 9.75
C GLY A 202 -3.43 -1.66 10.10
N VAL A 203 -4.62 -2.09 9.66
CA VAL A 203 -5.90 -1.46 10.03
C VAL A 203 -6.16 -1.55 11.53
N LEU A 204 -5.90 -2.73 12.13
CA LEU A 204 -6.10 -2.96 13.56
C LEU A 204 -5.16 -2.14 14.44
N ILE A 205 -3.91 -1.91 14.01
CA ILE A 205 -2.96 -1.02 14.70
C ILE A 205 -3.55 0.40 14.70
N TYR A 206 -4.00 0.89 13.55
CA TYR A 206 -4.57 2.23 13.44
C TYR A 206 -5.77 2.41 14.37
N VAL A 207 -6.81 1.58 14.18
CA VAL A 207 -8.06 1.66 14.94
C VAL A 207 -7.82 1.31 16.41
N GLY A 208 -6.89 0.39 16.69
CA GLY A 208 -6.52 -0.01 18.04
C GLY A 208 -5.88 1.12 18.84
N ILE A 209 -4.86 1.78 18.29
CA ILE A 209 -4.23 2.96 18.92
C ILE A 209 -5.29 4.04 19.17
N ALA A 210 -6.13 4.32 18.17
CA ALA A 210 -7.20 5.30 18.28
C ALA A 210 -8.23 4.95 19.37
N ALA A 211 -8.60 3.66 19.48
CA ALA A 211 -9.59 3.19 20.43
C ALA A 211 -9.06 3.14 21.87
N ILE A 212 -7.77 2.87 22.07
CA ILE A 212 -7.13 2.87 23.41
C ILE A 212 -7.15 4.27 24.04
N CYS A 213 -7.23 5.33 23.26
CA CYS A 213 -7.35 6.70 23.77
C CYS A 213 -8.65 6.92 24.57
N MET A 214 -9.74 6.24 24.21
CA MET A 214 -11.06 6.39 24.85
C MET A 214 -11.12 5.90 26.31
N PRO A 215 -10.70 4.66 26.66
CA PRO A 215 -10.66 4.22 28.05
C PRO A 215 -9.66 5.01 28.91
N MET A 216 -8.71 5.74 28.30
CA MET A 216 -7.82 6.66 29.00
C MET A 216 -8.45 8.06 29.24
N GLY A 217 -9.74 8.23 28.93
CA GLY A 217 -10.48 9.48 29.12
C GLY A 217 -10.29 10.50 27.98
N GLY A 218 -9.75 10.07 26.84
CA GLY A 218 -9.65 10.87 25.61
C GLY A 218 -10.78 10.63 24.63
N ASN A 219 -10.77 11.38 23.54
CA ASN A 219 -11.57 11.06 22.36
C ASN A 219 -10.87 9.99 21.50
N PHE A 220 -11.59 9.43 20.53
CA PHE A 220 -10.98 8.59 19.51
C PHE A 220 -9.90 9.39 18.75
N LEU A 221 -8.70 8.80 18.58
CA LEU A 221 -7.49 9.45 18.02
C LEU A 221 -6.84 10.53 18.89
N ASP A 222 -7.25 10.72 20.14
CA ASP A 222 -6.58 11.64 21.06
C ASP A 222 -5.32 11.01 21.68
N TYR A 223 -4.24 10.95 20.88
CA TYR A 223 -3.01 10.26 21.24
C TYR A 223 -2.33 10.83 22.50
N SER A 224 -2.60 12.09 22.86
CA SER A 224 -2.05 12.72 24.06
C SER A 224 -2.43 11.95 25.34
N LYS A 225 -3.56 11.24 25.32
CA LYS A 225 -4.09 10.45 26.43
C LYS A 225 -3.47 9.06 26.53
N LEU A 226 -2.55 8.69 25.65
CA LEU A 226 -1.75 7.45 25.78
C LEU A 226 -0.62 7.59 26.81
N ALA A 227 -0.41 8.78 27.39
CA ALA A 227 0.64 9.05 28.37
C ALA A 227 0.66 8.13 29.61
N PRO A 228 -0.47 7.58 30.10
CA PRO A 228 -0.43 6.59 31.19
C PRO A 228 0.21 5.25 30.80
N LEU A 229 0.29 4.93 29.50
CA LEU A 229 0.82 3.67 28.97
C LEU A 229 2.26 3.79 28.47
N VAL A 230 2.64 4.98 28.00
CA VAL A 230 3.95 5.25 27.39
C VAL A 230 4.66 6.33 28.21
N PRO A 231 5.87 6.09 28.72
CA PRO A 231 6.62 7.11 29.45
C PRO A 231 6.98 8.27 28.53
N GLY A 232 6.56 9.49 28.87
CA GLY A 232 6.89 10.69 28.11
C GLY A 232 5.97 11.87 28.44
N ASP A 233 6.35 13.04 27.93
CA ASP A 233 5.49 14.23 27.92
C ASP A 233 4.27 13.99 27.00
N PRO A 234 3.06 14.51 27.30
CA PRO A 234 1.88 14.26 26.48
C PRO A 234 2.05 14.61 24.99
N HIS A 235 2.82 15.64 24.67
CA HIS A 235 3.10 15.99 23.26
C HIS A 235 4.04 14.98 22.59
N HIS A 236 5.05 14.48 23.31
CA HIS A 236 5.92 13.42 22.79
C HIS A 236 5.15 12.11 22.58
N VAL A 237 4.25 11.78 23.50
CA VAL A 237 3.39 10.60 23.40
C VAL A 237 2.42 10.73 22.22
N ARG A 238 1.94 11.95 21.93
CA ARG A 238 1.14 12.23 20.75
C ARG A 238 1.90 11.94 19.46
N ALA A 239 3.15 12.40 19.34
CA ALA A 239 4.02 12.09 18.20
C ALA A 239 4.25 10.57 18.03
N LEU A 240 4.46 9.84 19.14
CA LEU A 240 4.59 8.38 19.10
C LEU A 240 3.29 7.68 18.66
N GLY A 241 2.12 8.21 19.06
CA GLY A 241 0.82 7.73 18.59
C GLY A 241 0.66 7.91 17.08
N MET A 242 1.05 9.08 16.56
CA MET A 242 1.08 9.35 15.12
C MET A 242 1.99 8.37 14.38
N LEU A 243 3.23 8.18 14.82
CA LEU A 243 4.15 7.20 14.23
C LEU A 243 3.56 5.77 14.26
N GLY A 244 2.91 5.40 15.37
CA GLY A 244 2.25 4.10 15.52
C GLY A 244 1.15 3.88 14.48
N VAL A 245 0.29 4.88 14.25
CA VAL A 245 -0.74 4.77 13.21
C VAL A 245 -0.11 4.76 11.81
N GLU A 246 0.94 5.53 11.54
CA GLU A 246 1.66 5.51 10.26
C GLU A 246 2.28 4.14 9.96
N ILE A 247 2.86 3.47 10.96
CA ILE A 247 3.35 2.09 10.84
C ILE A 247 2.20 1.15 10.48
N GLY A 248 1.03 1.32 11.11
CA GLY A 248 -0.19 0.60 10.76
C GLY A 248 -0.59 0.79 9.30
N VAL A 249 -0.66 2.03 8.83
CA VAL A 249 -0.93 2.36 7.41
C VAL A 249 0.10 1.70 6.50
N GLY A 250 1.39 1.78 6.83
CA GLY A 250 2.47 1.19 6.05
C GLY A 250 2.31 -0.31 5.84
N PHE A 251 1.98 -1.06 6.90
CA PHE A 251 1.69 -2.49 6.77
C PHE A 251 0.46 -2.76 5.91
N ALA A 252 -0.63 -2.02 6.11
CA ALA A 252 -1.86 -2.20 5.36
C ALA A 252 -1.64 -1.98 3.86
N VAL A 253 -1.04 -0.84 3.50
CA VAL A 253 -0.79 -0.44 2.11
C VAL A 253 0.18 -1.41 1.42
N MET A 254 1.31 -1.74 2.06
CA MET A 254 2.28 -2.70 1.52
C MET A 254 1.60 -4.04 1.20
N ALA A 255 0.83 -4.57 2.16
CA ALA A 255 0.21 -5.87 2.02
C ALA A 255 -0.87 -5.87 0.95
N VAL A 256 -1.74 -4.86 0.94
CA VAL A 256 -2.82 -4.74 -0.05
C VAL A 256 -2.26 -4.58 -1.46
N MET A 257 -1.24 -3.75 -1.65
CA MET A 257 -0.56 -3.60 -2.94
C MET A 257 -0.09 -4.95 -3.49
N ALA A 258 0.57 -5.76 -2.65
CA ALA A 258 1.03 -7.09 -3.04
C ALA A 258 -0.14 -8.06 -3.30
N ILE A 259 -1.20 -8.03 -2.47
CA ILE A 259 -2.40 -8.87 -2.65
C ILE A 259 -3.08 -8.55 -3.98
N ILE A 260 -3.31 -7.27 -4.28
CA ILE A 260 -3.96 -6.86 -5.53
C ILE A 260 -3.14 -7.34 -6.72
N TYR A 261 -1.83 -7.10 -6.71
CA TYR A 261 -0.94 -7.54 -7.77
C TYR A 261 -0.99 -9.06 -7.97
N ILE A 262 -0.80 -9.85 -6.90
CA ILE A 262 -0.80 -11.31 -6.97
C ILE A 262 -2.14 -11.83 -7.51
N ASN A 263 -3.28 -11.30 -7.05
CA ASN A 263 -4.59 -11.77 -7.50
C ASN A 263 -4.89 -11.44 -8.95
N ILE A 264 -4.57 -10.22 -9.42
CA ILE A 264 -4.79 -9.82 -10.82
C ILE A 264 -3.93 -10.66 -11.75
N VAL A 265 -2.64 -10.75 -11.44
CA VAL A 265 -1.64 -11.40 -12.29
C VAL A 265 -1.84 -12.90 -12.36
N SER A 266 -2.30 -13.54 -11.27
CA SER A 266 -2.57 -14.98 -11.25
C SER A 266 -4.00 -15.41 -11.52
N GLU A 267 -4.89 -14.47 -11.83
CA GLU A 267 -6.34 -14.73 -11.88
C GLU A 267 -6.83 -15.45 -10.61
N GLY A 268 -6.25 -15.07 -9.46
CA GLY A 268 -6.52 -15.62 -8.13
C GLY A 268 -6.00 -17.03 -7.83
N ARG A 269 -5.29 -17.71 -8.74
CA ARG A 269 -4.76 -19.07 -8.53
C ARG A 269 -3.48 -19.12 -7.69
N HIS A 270 -2.73 -18.02 -7.67
CA HIS A 270 -1.49 -17.83 -6.89
C HIS A 270 -0.42 -18.90 -7.17
N ASP A 271 -0.48 -19.52 -8.34
CA ASP A 271 0.56 -20.40 -8.85
C ASP A 271 1.31 -19.72 -10.00
N GLU A 272 0.63 -19.24 -11.03
CA GLU A 272 1.25 -18.70 -12.25
C GLU A 272 0.71 -17.30 -12.56
N GLY A 273 1.39 -16.53 -13.42
CA GLY A 273 0.84 -15.23 -13.85
C GLY A 273 1.80 -14.23 -14.50
N LEU A 274 3.10 -14.51 -14.58
CA LEU A 274 4.09 -13.64 -15.25
C LEU A 274 4.97 -14.42 -16.21
#